data_AF-A0A420TRD6-F1
#
_entry.id   AF-A0A420TRD6-F1
#
_cell.length_a   1.000
_cell.length_b   1.000
_cell.length_c   1.000
_cell.angle_alpha   90.00
_cell.angle_beta   90.00
_cell.angle_gamma   90.00
#
_symmetry.space_group_name_H-M   'P 1'
#
loop_
_entity.id
_entity.type
_entity.pdbx_description
1 polymer ?
#
loop_
_entity_poly.entity_id
_entity_poly.type
_entity_poly.pdbx_seq_one_letter_code
_entity_poly.pdbx_strand_id
1 'polypeptide(L)'
;MGSLWGEAHTHSDTTHHQLWLLDGGFKRDSFVYYGSWEEDNSIVYRITTNTATMNKFFATFTPVKANYVLLKVQLPTPAAAYNQLKANAPQAMLPPDDFKSALGDKNFITAQPWGGFRGSEIREFVRANESKILIEKREYNTMRVYTIVWAPSGDKCRLEGMDRFIWKVIGGELNVDNWTNFMRLAVSVTVGGPN
;
A
#
# COMPACT_ATOMS: atom_id res chain seq x y z
N MET A 1 -30.26 -1.26 15.38
CA MET A 1 -29.53 -2.22 14.53
C MET A 1 -28.06 -1.83 14.60
N GLY A 2 -27.27 -2.56 15.39
CA GLY A 2 -25.90 -2.19 15.75
C GLY A 2 -24.87 -2.65 14.72
N SER A 3 -23.91 -1.77 14.44
CA SER A 3 -22.70 -2.02 13.64
C SER A 3 -21.97 -3.28 14.10
N LEU A 4 -21.73 -4.21 13.18
CA LEU A 4 -21.04 -5.49 13.40
C LEU A 4 -19.60 -5.51 12.85
N TRP A 5 -19.02 -4.33 12.57
CA TRP A 5 -17.64 -4.19 12.13
C TRP A 5 -16.91 -3.22 13.05
N GLY A 6 -16.60 -3.67 14.26
CA GLY A 6 -15.62 -3.02 15.11
C GLY A 6 -14.23 -3.27 14.54
N GLU A 7 -13.82 -2.50 13.53
CA GLU A 7 -12.46 -2.52 13.01
C GLU A 7 -11.51 -1.93 14.06
N ALA A 8 -10.44 -2.67 14.36
CA ALA A 8 -9.35 -2.19 15.20
C ALA A 8 -8.54 -1.14 14.41
N HIS A 9 -9.01 0.10 14.39
CA HIS A 9 -8.24 1.24 13.90
C HIS A 9 -7.15 1.56 14.92
N THR A 10 -5.88 1.46 14.52
CA THR A 10 -4.79 1.93 15.37
C THR A 10 -4.20 3.19 14.77
N HIS A 11 -4.44 4.32 15.45
CA HIS A 11 -3.83 5.60 15.16
C HIS A 11 -2.78 5.91 16.24
N SER A 12 -1.60 6.37 15.84
CA SER A 12 -0.54 6.75 16.78
C SER A 12 -0.02 8.13 16.38
N ASP A 13 -0.27 9.14 17.21
CA ASP A 13 0.22 10.51 17.03
C ASP A 13 1.70 10.68 17.39
N THR A 14 2.31 9.67 18.03
CA THR A 14 3.69 9.69 18.47
C THR A 14 4.59 8.87 17.55
N THR A 15 5.57 9.53 16.92
CA THR A 15 6.44 8.97 15.87
C THR A 15 7.24 7.74 16.30
N HIS A 16 7.73 7.71 17.55
CA HIS A 16 8.46 6.56 18.10
C HIS A 16 7.57 5.32 18.30
N HIS A 17 6.28 5.53 18.53
CA HIS A 17 5.26 4.48 18.60
C HIS A 17 4.60 4.23 17.24
N GLN A 18 5.22 4.52 16.10
CA GLN A 18 4.65 4.15 14.79
C GLN A 18 5.42 2.98 14.16
N LEU A 19 6.71 2.81 14.49
CA LEU A 19 7.53 1.74 13.93
C LEU A 19 7.05 0.33 14.30
N TRP A 20 6.37 0.15 15.44
CA TRP A 20 5.81 -1.14 15.84
C TRP A 20 4.66 -1.59 14.93
N LEU A 21 4.02 -0.68 14.22
CA LEU A 21 3.02 -1.02 13.19
C LEU A 21 3.68 -1.79 12.03
N LEU A 22 4.97 -1.53 11.79
CA LEU A 22 5.79 -2.10 10.70
C LEU A 22 6.73 -3.22 11.18
N ASP A 23 6.40 -3.88 12.29
CA ASP A 23 7.20 -4.95 12.90
C ASP A 23 6.76 -6.37 12.48
N GLY A 24 7.52 -7.37 12.92
CA GLY A 24 7.21 -8.79 12.71
C GLY A 24 7.27 -9.20 11.23
N GLY A 25 6.17 -9.80 10.74
CA GLY A 25 6.04 -10.29 9.37
C GLY A 25 6.24 -9.18 8.32
N PHE A 26 5.76 -7.96 8.61
CA PHE A 26 5.89 -6.81 7.69
C PHE A 26 7.34 -6.57 7.26
N LYS A 27 8.29 -6.57 8.22
CA LYS A 27 9.71 -6.33 7.94
C LYS A 27 10.30 -7.36 6.98
N ARG A 28 9.80 -8.59 7.00
CA ARG A 28 10.33 -9.72 6.21
C ARG A 28 9.64 -9.87 4.86
N ASP A 29 8.46 -9.28 4.70
CA ASP A 29 7.72 -9.33 3.45
C ASP A 29 8.45 -8.59 2.32
N SER A 30 8.27 -9.08 1.10
CA SER A 30 8.71 -8.42 -0.12
C SER A 30 7.56 -7.58 -0.68
N PHE A 31 7.86 -6.36 -1.11
CA PHE A 31 6.94 -5.35 -1.57
C PHE A 31 7.28 -4.84 -2.98
N VAL A 32 6.25 -4.43 -3.70
CA VAL A 32 6.34 -3.94 -5.08
C VAL A 32 5.41 -2.74 -5.27
N TYR A 33 5.83 -1.78 -6.10
CA TYR A 33 4.96 -0.67 -6.51
C TYR A 33 3.90 -1.16 -7.49
N TYR A 34 2.66 -0.74 -7.26
CA TYR A 34 1.50 -1.13 -8.07
C TYR A 34 0.91 0.03 -8.84
N GLY A 35 0.99 1.27 -8.35
CA GLY A 35 0.39 2.41 -9.04
C GLY A 35 0.56 3.69 -8.26
N SER A 36 0.23 4.82 -8.89
CA SER A 36 0.24 6.12 -8.22
C SER A 36 -0.91 7.00 -8.66
N TRP A 37 -1.41 7.81 -7.73
CA TRP A 37 -2.53 8.72 -7.94
C TRP A 37 -2.24 10.06 -7.30
N GLU A 38 -2.86 11.09 -7.84
CA GLU A 38 -2.97 12.39 -7.18
C GLU A 38 -4.20 12.39 -6.27
N GLU A 39 -4.03 12.79 -5.02
CA GLU A 39 -5.11 12.94 -4.04
C GLU A 39 -4.69 14.01 -3.02
N ASP A 40 -5.56 14.99 -2.75
CA ASP A 40 -5.32 16.04 -1.75
C ASP A 40 -3.95 16.76 -1.91
N ASN A 41 -3.68 17.25 -3.13
CA ASN A 41 -2.40 17.90 -3.49
C ASN A 41 -1.16 17.08 -3.08
N SER A 42 -1.29 15.75 -3.13
CA SER A 42 -0.29 14.78 -2.73
C SER A 42 -0.23 13.66 -3.76
N ILE A 43 0.92 13.00 -3.84
CA ILE A 43 1.10 11.81 -4.67
C ILE A 43 1.05 10.58 -3.78
N VAL A 44 0.10 9.68 -4.04
CA VAL A 44 -0.05 8.44 -3.28
C VAL A 44 0.47 7.28 -4.12
N TYR A 45 1.50 6.60 -3.62
CA TYR A 45 1.99 5.36 -4.19
C TYR A 45 1.32 4.18 -3.50
N ARG A 46 0.77 3.25 -4.27
CA ARG A 46 0.31 1.96 -3.77
C ARG A 46 1.46 0.96 -3.89
N ILE A 47 1.81 0.39 -2.76
CA ILE A 47 2.82 -0.65 -2.62
C ILE A 47 2.11 -1.87 -2.03
N THR A 48 2.35 -3.05 -2.57
CA THR A 48 1.69 -4.29 -2.15
C THR A 48 2.71 -5.37 -1.91
N THR A 49 2.44 -6.31 -1.01
CA THR A 49 3.28 -7.50 -0.89
C THR A 49 3.33 -8.23 -2.23
N ASN A 50 4.51 -8.69 -2.66
CA ASN A 50 4.69 -9.41 -3.92
C ASN A 50 3.84 -10.70 -3.96
N THR A 51 3.66 -11.32 -2.80
CA THR A 51 2.76 -12.47 -2.64
C THR A 51 1.30 -12.09 -2.41
N ALA A 52 0.85 -10.83 -2.62
CA ALA A 52 -0.50 -10.40 -2.26
C ALA A 52 -1.61 -11.28 -2.87
N THR A 53 -1.45 -11.70 -4.13
CA THR A 53 -2.40 -12.62 -4.79
C THR A 53 -2.43 -14.00 -4.11
N MET A 54 -1.27 -14.55 -3.75
CA MET A 54 -1.17 -15.84 -3.03
C MET A 54 -1.63 -15.71 -1.57
N ASN A 55 -1.23 -14.65 -0.87
CA ASN A 55 -1.63 -14.38 0.50
C ASN A 55 -3.14 -14.19 0.60
N LYS A 56 -3.80 -13.57 -0.38
CA LYS A 56 -5.26 -13.50 -0.45
C LYS A 56 -5.91 -14.86 -0.68
N PHE A 57 -5.31 -15.71 -1.51
CA PHE A 57 -5.78 -17.08 -1.71
C PHE A 57 -5.68 -17.91 -0.42
N PHE A 58 -4.59 -17.76 0.33
CA PHE A 58 -4.40 -18.45 1.60
C PHE A 58 -5.10 -17.79 2.79
N ALA A 59 -5.52 -16.52 2.72
CA ALA A 59 -6.20 -15.81 3.81
C ALA A 59 -7.53 -16.46 4.21
N THR A 60 -8.17 -17.20 3.30
CA THR A 60 -9.39 -17.97 3.58
C THR A 60 -9.13 -19.20 4.45
N PHE A 61 -7.88 -19.70 4.45
CA PHE A 61 -7.48 -20.95 5.11
C PHE A 61 -6.41 -20.74 6.19
N THR A 62 -5.85 -19.55 6.29
CA THR A 62 -4.77 -19.18 7.22
C THR A 62 -4.98 -17.74 7.70
N PRO A 63 -4.51 -17.37 8.90
CA PRO A 63 -4.59 -15.99 9.40
C PRO A 63 -3.62 -15.02 8.68
N VAL A 64 -3.04 -15.41 7.54
CA VAL A 64 -2.11 -14.60 6.76
C VAL A 64 -2.90 -13.55 5.97
N LYS A 65 -2.63 -12.27 6.25
CA LYS A 65 -3.23 -11.14 5.53
C LYS A 65 -2.21 -10.53 4.57
N ALA A 66 -2.66 -10.07 3.41
CA ALA A 66 -1.82 -9.31 2.49
C ALA A 66 -1.58 -7.89 3.04
N ASN A 67 -0.34 -7.40 2.98
CA ASN A 67 -0.02 -6.04 3.42
C ASN A 67 -0.03 -5.09 2.22
N TYR A 68 -0.75 -3.98 2.39
CA TYR A 68 -0.85 -2.87 1.47
C TYR A 68 -0.29 -1.64 2.15
N VAL A 69 0.55 -0.90 1.45
CA VAL A 69 1.11 0.36 1.90
C VAL A 69 0.66 1.44 0.93
N LEU A 70 -0.02 2.46 1.46
CA LEU A 70 -0.34 3.69 0.75
C LEU A 70 0.62 4.76 1.22
N LEU A 71 1.66 5.00 0.44
CA LEU A 71 2.65 6.04 0.71
C LEU A 71 2.18 7.36 0.11
N LYS A 72 1.55 8.21 0.92
CA LYS A 72 1.13 9.57 0.55
C LYS A 72 2.28 10.53 0.76
N VAL A 73 2.88 11.00 -0.33
CA VAL A 73 3.89 12.06 -0.33
C VAL A 73 3.20 13.39 -0.53
N GLN A 74 3.19 14.25 0.49
CA GLN A 74 2.52 15.56 0.47
C GLN A 74 3.28 16.59 -0.36
N LEU A 75 3.32 16.35 -1.66
CA LEU A 75 3.82 17.27 -2.67
C LEU A 75 2.89 17.28 -3.88
N PRO A 76 2.73 18.44 -4.54
CA PRO A 76 1.68 18.62 -5.55
C PRO A 76 2.02 18.01 -6.90
N THR A 77 3.24 17.51 -7.14
CA THR A 77 3.62 16.98 -8.46
C THR A 77 4.33 15.62 -8.36
N PRO A 78 4.10 14.71 -9.33
CA PRO A 78 4.79 13.41 -9.40
C PRO A 78 6.30 13.54 -9.40
N ALA A 79 6.83 14.50 -10.15
CA ALA A 79 8.27 14.74 -10.24
C ALA A 79 8.86 15.20 -8.90
N ALA A 80 8.19 16.09 -8.17
CA ALA A 80 8.65 16.55 -6.86
C ALA A 80 8.60 15.41 -5.83
N ALA A 81 7.51 14.65 -5.81
CA ALA A 81 7.36 13.49 -4.93
C ALA A 81 8.44 12.43 -5.20
N TYR A 82 8.66 12.08 -6.46
CA TYR A 82 9.70 11.15 -6.87
C TYR A 82 11.10 11.64 -6.47
N ASN A 83 11.42 12.91 -6.75
CA ASN A 83 12.75 13.46 -6.45
C ASN A 83 13.01 13.50 -4.94
N GLN A 84 12.00 13.77 -4.12
CA GLN A 84 12.14 13.68 -2.66
C GLN A 84 12.38 12.24 -2.21
N LEU A 85 11.64 11.25 -2.76
CA LEU A 85 11.91 9.85 -2.46
C LEU A 85 13.33 9.46 -2.86
N LYS A 86 13.79 9.86 -4.05
CA LYS A 86 15.16 9.62 -4.52
C LYS A 86 16.23 10.15 -3.55
N ALA A 87 15.97 11.28 -2.90
CA ALA A 87 16.91 11.89 -1.97
C ALA A 87 16.89 11.28 -0.56
N ASN A 88 15.76 10.72 -0.12
CA ASN A 88 15.53 10.38 1.31
C ASN A 88 15.16 8.92 1.57
N ALA A 89 14.88 8.12 0.54
CA ALA A 89 14.55 6.71 0.67
C ALA A 89 15.74 5.82 0.27
N PRO A 90 15.85 4.60 0.84
CA PRO A 90 16.81 3.61 0.38
C PRO A 90 16.67 3.35 -1.13
N GLN A 91 17.79 3.15 -1.83
CA GLN A 91 17.78 2.96 -3.29
C GLN A 91 16.85 1.83 -3.75
N ALA A 92 16.78 0.74 -2.98
CA ALA A 92 15.91 -0.40 -3.28
C ALA A 92 14.41 -0.06 -3.20
N MET A 93 14.02 0.93 -2.39
CA MET A 93 12.64 1.39 -2.24
C MET A 93 12.23 2.39 -3.34
N LEU A 94 13.12 2.84 -4.21
CA LEU A 94 12.76 3.86 -5.19
C LEU A 94 11.69 3.33 -6.17
N PRO A 95 10.62 4.10 -6.44
CA PRO A 95 9.70 3.76 -7.51
C PRO A 95 10.47 3.61 -8.84
N PRO A 96 9.99 2.77 -9.76
CA PRO A 96 10.50 2.73 -11.13
C PRO A 96 10.47 4.12 -11.78
N ASP A 97 11.40 4.38 -12.69
CA ASP A 97 11.60 5.70 -13.30
C ASP A 97 10.37 6.25 -14.02
N ASP A 98 9.48 5.38 -14.50
CA ASP A 98 8.27 5.79 -15.21
C ASP A 98 7.19 6.39 -14.30
N PHE A 99 7.33 6.29 -12.98
CA PHE A 99 6.50 6.99 -11.99
C PHE A 99 6.83 8.49 -11.86
N LYS A 100 7.92 8.97 -12.48
CA LYS A 100 8.29 10.41 -12.45
C LYS A 100 7.22 11.32 -13.05
N SER A 101 6.45 10.80 -14.02
CA SER A 101 5.42 11.56 -14.74
C SER A 101 4.13 10.77 -14.97
N ALA A 102 4.12 9.46 -14.74
CA ALA A 102 2.91 8.65 -14.94
C ALA A 102 2.02 8.63 -13.69
N LEU A 103 0.76 9.02 -13.86
CA LEU A 103 -0.33 8.78 -12.93
C LEU A 103 -1.24 7.67 -13.49
N GLY A 104 -1.91 6.93 -12.60
CA GLY A 104 -2.96 5.97 -12.95
C GLY A 104 -2.67 4.52 -12.54
N ASP A 105 -3.65 3.66 -12.81
CA ASP A 105 -3.67 2.22 -12.50
C ASP A 105 -2.76 1.45 -13.48
N LYS A 106 -1.45 1.69 -13.40
CA LYS A 106 -0.51 0.85 -14.14
C LYS A 106 -0.40 -0.50 -13.43
N ASN A 107 -1.16 -1.48 -13.89
CA ASN A 107 -0.94 -2.87 -13.52
C ASN A 107 0.47 -3.31 -13.94
N PHE A 108 1.45 -3.14 -13.07
CA PHE A 108 2.71 -3.85 -13.22
C PHE A 108 2.43 -5.31 -12.90
N ILE A 109 2.09 -6.02 -13.97
CA ILE A 109 1.99 -7.47 -14.05
C ILE A 109 3.20 -8.05 -13.33
N THR A 110 2.91 -8.80 -12.25
CA THR A 110 3.79 -9.71 -11.54
C THR A 110 5.25 -9.27 -11.59
N ALA A 111 5.68 -8.49 -10.59
CA ALA A 111 7.07 -8.61 -10.18
C ALA A 111 7.35 -10.11 -10.09
N GLN A 112 8.41 -10.57 -10.77
CA GLN A 112 8.80 -11.97 -10.65
C GLN A 112 8.89 -12.32 -9.15
N PRO A 113 8.80 -13.60 -8.74
CA PRO A 113 8.74 -14.01 -7.33
C PRO A 113 9.88 -13.48 -6.42
N TRP A 114 10.85 -12.78 -6.99
CA TRP A 114 12.06 -12.20 -6.39
C TRP A 114 12.29 -10.72 -6.74
N GLY A 115 11.38 -10.07 -7.47
CA GLY A 115 11.42 -8.64 -7.78
C GLY A 115 10.74 -7.82 -6.68
N GLY A 116 11.32 -6.67 -6.32
CA GLY A 116 10.82 -5.77 -5.29
C GLY A 116 11.87 -5.46 -4.22
N PHE A 117 11.40 -4.90 -3.10
CA PHE A 117 12.22 -4.54 -1.94
C PHE A 117 11.59 -5.07 -0.66
N ARG A 118 12.35 -5.23 0.43
CA ARG A 118 11.78 -5.76 1.67
C ARG A 118 11.11 -4.66 2.50
N GLY A 119 10.23 -5.06 3.40
CA GLY A 119 9.60 -4.14 4.35
C GLY A 119 10.60 -3.47 5.30
N SER A 120 11.81 -4.01 5.46
CA SER A 120 12.90 -3.35 6.18
C SER A 120 13.28 -2.00 5.58
N GLU A 121 13.19 -1.84 4.27
CA GLU A 121 13.56 -0.63 3.54
C GLU A 121 12.50 0.46 3.77
N ILE A 122 11.21 0.08 3.79
CA ILE A 122 10.12 0.97 4.21
C ILE A 122 10.34 1.43 5.65
N ARG A 123 10.69 0.50 6.53
CA ARG A 123 10.94 0.81 7.94
C ARG A 123 12.15 1.74 8.12
N GLU A 124 13.20 1.53 7.36
CA GLU A 124 14.39 2.40 7.36
C GLU A 124 14.04 3.81 6.89
N PHE A 125 13.31 3.93 5.78
CA PHE A 125 12.77 5.21 5.32
C PHE A 125 11.92 5.90 6.39
N VAL A 126 10.99 5.17 7.03
CA VAL A 126 10.15 5.70 8.11
C VAL A 126 11.00 6.19 9.28
N ARG A 127 11.99 5.40 9.71
CA ARG A 127 12.88 5.76 10.81
C ARG A 127 13.69 7.01 10.49
N ALA A 128 14.23 7.12 9.28
CA ALA A 128 15.03 8.26 8.85
C ALA A 128 14.21 9.57 8.77
N ASN A 129 12.89 9.46 8.57
CA ASN A 129 11.98 10.57 8.37
C ASN A 129 10.92 10.67 9.48
N GLU A 130 11.20 10.11 10.66
CA GLU A 130 10.17 9.87 11.69
C GLU A 130 9.44 11.15 12.11
N SER A 131 10.13 12.29 12.20
CA SER A 131 9.54 13.58 12.59
C SER A 131 8.59 14.19 11.55
N LYS A 132 8.57 13.63 10.34
CA LYS A 132 7.78 14.09 9.18
C LYS A 132 6.79 13.03 8.69
N ILE A 133 6.63 11.94 9.44
CA ILE A 133 5.79 10.81 9.04
C ILE A 133 4.67 10.60 10.05
N LEU A 134 3.52 10.21 9.52
CA LEU A 134 2.39 9.70 10.26
C LEU A 134 1.96 8.36 9.64
N ILE A 135 1.79 7.35 10.48
CA ILE A 135 1.36 6.02 10.05
C ILE A 135 0.02 5.69 10.68
N GLU A 136 -0.92 5.28 9.83
CA GLU A 136 -2.17 4.69 10.25
C GLU A 136 -2.24 3.25 9.75
N LYS A 137 -2.69 2.34 10.61
CA LYS A 137 -2.94 0.95 10.26
C LYS A 137 -4.42 0.63 10.36
N ARG A 138 -4.97 0.06 9.29
CA ARG A 138 -6.32 -0.49 9.22
C ARG A 138 -6.26 -1.97 8.86
N GLU A 139 -7.08 -2.77 9.52
CA GLU A 139 -7.18 -4.19 9.22
C GLU A 139 -8.56 -4.51 8.66
N TYR A 140 -8.56 -5.08 7.47
CA TYR A 140 -9.72 -5.67 6.81
C TYR A 140 -9.59 -7.20 6.87
N ASN A 141 -10.63 -7.91 6.46
CA ASN A 141 -10.74 -9.37 6.59
C ASN A 141 -9.45 -10.10 6.12
N THR A 142 -9.05 -9.89 4.87
CA THR A 142 -7.89 -10.55 4.24
C THR A 142 -6.67 -9.64 4.06
N MET A 143 -6.75 -8.39 4.50
CA MET A 143 -5.79 -7.33 4.15
C MET A 143 -5.44 -6.46 5.35
N ARG A 144 -4.19 -6.00 5.43
CA ARG A 144 -3.77 -4.90 6.31
C ARG A 144 -3.37 -3.74 5.43
N VAL A 145 -3.94 -2.57 5.67
CA VAL A 145 -3.61 -1.34 4.94
C VAL A 145 -2.87 -0.40 5.88
N TYR A 146 -1.67 -0.03 5.47
CA TYR A 146 -0.80 0.92 6.13
C TYR A 146 -0.81 2.21 5.32
N THR A 147 -1.43 3.25 5.85
CA THR A 147 -1.34 4.59 5.27
C THR A 147 -0.14 5.28 5.89
N ILE A 148 0.91 5.48 5.10
CA ILE A 148 2.11 6.20 5.49
C ILE A 148 2.05 7.57 4.83
N VAL A 149 1.76 8.60 5.63
CA VAL A 149 1.79 9.99 5.17
C VAL A 149 3.16 10.56 5.47
N TRP A 150 3.80 11.15 4.46
CA TRP A 150 5.08 11.82 4.57
C TRP A 150 4.96 13.26 4.08
N ALA A 151 5.33 14.20 4.95
CA ALA A 151 5.37 15.64 4.67
C ALA A 151 6.82 16.13 4.54
N PRO A 152 7.47 15.97 3.37
CA PRO A 152 8.90 16.30 3.22
C PRO A 152 9.21 17.78 3.50
N SER A 153 8.26 18.68 3.21
CA SER A 153 8.30 20.12 3.50
C SER A 153 8.38 20.44 4.99
N GLY A 154 8.03 19.51 5.87
CA GLY A 154 7.87 19.74 7.30
C GLY A 154 6.49 20.24 7.71
N ASP A 155 5.54 20.34 6.76
CA ASP A 155 4.15 20.63 7.07
C ASP A 155 3.52 19.50 7.90
N LYS A 156 2.38 19.80 8.53
CA LYS A 156 1.61 18.77 9.24
C LYS A 156 1.16 17.66 8.28
N CYS A 157 1.29 16.41 8.72
CA CYS A 157 0.74 15.26 8.01
C CYS A 157 -0.80 15.31 7.96
N ARG A 158 -1.38 15.01 6.80
CA ARG A 158 -2.81 15.08 6.47
C ARG A 158 -3.34 13.70 6.08
N LEU A 159 -4.13 13.10 6.96
CA LEU A 159 -4.86 11.85 6.70
C LEU A 159 -6.25 12.08 6.06
N GLU A 160 -6.68 13.34 5.96
CA GLU A 160 -7.98 13.69 5.40
C GLU A 160 -8.18 13.07 4.00
N GLY A 161 -9.37 12.50 3.79
CA GLY A 161 -9.73 11.85 2.53
C GLY A 161 -9.17 10.43 2.32
N MET A 162 -8.25 9.94 3.15
CA MET A 162 -7.62 8.63 2.94
C MET A 162 -8.57 7.45 3.07
N ASP A 163 -9.61 7.53 3.91
CA ASP A 163 -10.68 6.51 3.96
C ASP A 163 -11.36 6.31 2.61
N ARG A 164 -11.84 7.41 2.02
CA ARG A 164 -12.47 7.40 0.70
C ARG A 164 -11.49 6.95 -0.38
N PHE A 165 -10.23 7.34 -0.27
CA PHE A 165 -9.19 6.94 -1.22
C PHE A 165 -8.89 5.44 -1.15
N ILE A 166 -8.83 4.84 0.04
CA ILE A 166 -8.68 3.38 0.21
C ILE A 166 -9.83 2.65 -0.50
N TRP A 167 -11.08 3.10 -0.31
CA TRP A 167 -12.23 2.53 -1.00
C TRP A 167 -12.16 2.71 -2.52
N LYS A 168 -11.68 3.86 -3.01
CA LYS A 168 -11.49 4.12 -4.45
C LYS A 168 -10.47 3.17 -5.08
N VAL A 169 -9.32 2.95 -4.44
CA VAL A 169 -8.18 2.22 -5.03
C VAL A 169 -8.18 0.74 -4.69
N ILE A 170 -8.72 0.35 -3.54
CA ILE A 170 -8.66 -1.01 -3.00
C ILE A 170 -10.06 -1.58 -2.74
N GLY A 171 -11.13 -0.78 -2.79
CA GLY A 171 -12.51 -1.22 -2.48
C GLY A 171 -13.02 -2.42 -3.27
N GLY A 172 -12.63 -2.55 -4.54
CA GLY A 172 -12.96 -3.73 -5.34
C GLY A 172 -12.34 -5.03 -4.81
N GLU A 173 -11.18 -4.92 -4.15
CA GLU A 173 -10.47 -6.03 -3.51
C GLU A 173 -10.89 -6.26 -2.05
N LEU A 174 -11.47 -5.24 -1.41
CA LEU A 174 -12.03 -5.32 -0.05
C LEU A 174 -13.37 -6.05 -0.01
N ASN A 175 -14.12 -6.06 -1.12
CA ASN A 175 -15.40 -6.76 -1.22
C ASN A 175 -15.18 -8.24 -1.60
N VAL A 176 -15.34 -9.14 -0.62
CA VAL A 176 -15.12 -10.60 -0.75
C VAL A 176 -15.95 -11.22 -1.89
N ASP A 177 -17.17 -10.70 -2.10
CA ASP A 177 -18.07 -11.17 -3.17
C ASP A 177 -17.56 -10.80 -4.56
N ASN A 178 -16.99 -9.60 -4.72
CA ASN A 178 -16.40 -9.16 -5.98
C ASN A 178 -15.09 -9.91 -6.30
N TRP A 179 -14.28 -10.24 -5.29
CA TRP A 179 -13.07 -11.04 -5.50
C TRP A 179 -13.39 -12.48 -5.90
N THR A 180 -14.40 -13.09 -5.29
CA THR A 180 -14.83 -14.46 -5.64
C THR A 180 -15.44 -14.50 -7.05
N ASN A 181 -16.17 -13.45 -7.45
CA ASN A 181 -16.66 -13.28 -8.82
C ASN A 181 -15.53 -13.00 -9.83
N PHE A 182 -14.55 -12.17 -9.48
CA PHE A 182 -13.34 -11.96 -10.28
C PHE A 182 -12.59 -13.29 -10.50
N MET A 183 -12.44 -14.11 -9.45
CA MET A 183 -11.83 -15.43 -9.56
C MET A 183 -12.64 -16.40 -10.44
N ARG A 184 -13.98 -16.40 -10.36
CA ARG A 184 -14.82 -17.19 -11.28
C ARG A 184 -14.64 -16.78 -12.74
N LEU A 185 -14.55 -15.48 -13.01
CA LEU A 185 -14.33 -14.94 -14.35
C LEU A 185 -12.91 -15.21 -14.87
N ALA A 186 -11.88 -15.02 -14.04
CA ALA A 186 -10.50 -15.29 -14.41
C ALA A 186 -10.27 -16.79 -14.67
N VAL A 187 -10.85 -17.67 -13.85
CA VAL A 187 -10.79 -19.13 -14.07
C VAL A 187 -11.60 -19.52 -15.31
N SER A 188 -12.76 -18.93 -15.60
CA SER A 188 -13.51 -19.25 -16.82
C SER A 188 -12.77 -18.83 -18.11
N VAL A 189 -12.03 -17.72 -18.08
CA VAL A 189 -11.19 -17.27 -19.21
C VAL A 189 -9.95 -18.15 -19.39
N THR A 190 -9.43 -18.75 -18.31
CA THR A 190 -8.24 -19.63 -18.37
C THR A 190 -8.59 -21.07 -18.77
N VAL A 191 -9.84 -21.51 -18.54
CA VAL A 191 -10.33 -22.85 -18.92
C VAL A 191 -11.09 -22.83 -20.26
N GLY A 192 -11.60 -21.68 -20.68
CA GLY A 192 -12.15 -21.45 -22.02
C GLY A 192 -11.07 -21.00 -23.00
N GLY A 193 -10.25 -21.95 -23.46
CA GLY A 193 -9.40 -21.73 -24.63
C GLY A 193 -10.23 -21.33 -25.87
N PRO A 194 -9.61 -20.68 -26.88
CA PRO A 194 -10.34 -20.21 -28.06
C PRO A 194 -10.93 -21.41 -28.83
N ASN A 195 -12.22 -21.32 -29.13
CA ASN A 195 -12.86 -22.15 -30.16
C ASN A 195 -12.41 -21.69 -31.56
#